data_AF-A0A432LD35-F1
#
_entry.id   AF-A0A432LD35-F1
#
_cell.length_a   1.000
_cell.length_b   1.000
_cell.length_c   1.000
_cell.angle_alpha   90.00
_cell.angle_beta   90.00
_cell.angle_gamma   90.00
#
_symmetry.space_group_name_H-M   'P 1'
#
loop_
_entity.id
_entity.type
_entity.pdbx_description
1 polymer ?
#
loop_
_entity_poly.entity_id
_entity_poly.type
_entity_poly.pdbx_seq_one_letter_code
_entity_poly.pdbx_strand_id
1 'polypeptide(L)'
;MDVIFTVLSFVGVIIYFQIKDSKALTNLNIMQRIGVLMSFLITTIIIECCIYYGTSFLTEHIQNGFLLWIIRVVVIIITLWLAVFILNYILQKITKGIFPKIT
;
A
#
# COMPACT_ATOMS: atom_id res chain seq x y z
N MET A 1 14.88 -14.57 8.02
CA MET A 1 13.98 -15.08 6.96
C MET A 1 13.06 -13.99 6.42
N ASP A 2 13.04 -12.81 7.04
CA ASP A 2 12.11 -11.73 6.76
C ASP A 2 12.32 -11.06 5.39
N VAL A 3 13.58 -10.82 5.00
CA VAL A 3 13.90 -10.13 3.72
C VAL A 3 13.42 -10.91 2.49
N ILE A 4 13.50 -12.24 2.52
CA ILE A 4 13.08 -13.08 1.39
C ILE A 4 11.56 -13.02 1.22
N PHE A 5 10.80 -13.05 2.32
CA PHE A 5 9.34 -12.90 2.28
C PHE A 5 8.92 -11.49 1.85
N THR A 6 9.61 -10.44 2.29
CA THR A 6 9.35 -9.06 1.84
C THR A 6 9.60 -8.92 0.35
N VAL A 7 10.72 -9.44 -0.17
CA VAL A 7 11.03 -9.39 -1.61
C VAL A 7 10.02 -10.21 -2.42
N LEU A 8 9.62 -11.39 -1.95
CA LEU A 8 8.58 -12.19 -2.61
C LEU A 8 7.21 -11.51 -2.60
N SER A 9 6.84 -10.81 -1.52
CA SER A 9 5.58 -10.05 -1.47
C SER A 9 5.61 -8.88 -2.47
N PHE A 10 6.72 -8.16 -2.57
CA PHE A 10 6.93 -7.09 -3.54
C PHE A 10 6.79 -7.60 -4.98
N VAL A 11 7.46 -8.71 -5.30
CA VAL A 11 7.37 -9.34 -6.63
C VAL A 11 5.94 -9.84 -6.90
N GLY A 12 5.28 -10.44 -5.90
CA GLY A 12 3.91 -10.90 -5.99
C GLY A 12 2.91 -9.77 -6.27
N VAL A 13 3.06 -8.62 -5.60
CA VAL A 13 2.22 -7.42 -5.83
C VAL A 13 2.42 -6.90 -7.25
N ILE A 14 3.67 -6.82 -7.73
CA ILE A 14 3.97 -6.37 -9.10
C ILE A 14 3.34 -7.30 -10.14
N ILE A 15 3.48 -8.61 -9.97
CA ILE A 15 2.91 -9.62 -10.89
C ILE A 15 1.38 -9.59 -10.85
N TYR A 16 0.78 -9.55 -9.66
CA TYR A 16 -0.67 -9.47 -9.49
C TYR A 16 -1.25 -8.22 -10.18
N PHE A 17 -0.57 -7.09 -10.01
CA PHE A 17 -0.97 -5.82 -10.60
C PHE A 17 -0.87 -5.83 -12.13
N GLN A 18 0.19 -6.43 -12.68
CA GLN A 18 0.32 -6.61 -14.14
C GLN A 18 -0.75 -7.54 -14.73
N ILE A 19 -1.15 -8.59 -14.00
CA ILE A 19 -2.12 -9.58 -14.48
C ILE A 19 -3.55 -9.06 -14.35
N LYS A 20 -3.92 -8.46 -13.22
CA LYS A 20 -5.31 -8.07 -12.93
C LYS A 20 -5.76 -6.84 -13.71
N ASP A 21 -4.89 -5.85 -13.87
CA ASP A 21 -5.20 -4.59 -14.55
C ASP A 21 -4.51 -4.48 -15.93
N SER A 22 -4.17 -5.60 -16.56
CA SER A 22 -3.39 -5.61 -17.81
C SER A 22 -4.04 -4.74 -18.90
N LYS A 23 -5.38 -4.73 -19.00
CA LYS A 23 -6.16 -3.89 -19.92
C LYS A 23 -6.06 -2.38 -19.59
N ALA A 24 -6.12 -2.01 -18.32
CA ALA A 24 -5.98 -0.62 -17.89
C ALA A 24 -4.53 -0.14 -18.09
N LEU A 25 -3.56 -1.01 -17.84
CA LEU A 25 -2.14 -0.73 -18.05
C LEU A 25 -1.78 -0.62 -19.53
N THR A 26 -2.40 -1.37 -20.45
CA THR A 26 -2.18 -1.23 -21.92
C THR A 26 -2.57 0.11 -22.49
N ASN A 27 -3.52 0.82 -21.87
CA ASN A 27 -3.95 2.13 -22.32
C ASN A 27 -3.09 3.29 -21.77
N LEU A 28 -2.13 2.99 -20.90
CA LEU A 28 -1.23 3.98 -20.30
C LEU A 28 0.07 4.11 -21.08
N ASN A 29 0.53 5.35 -21.23
CA ASN A 29 1.86 5.62 -21.75
C ASN A 29 2.95 5.07 -20.78
N ILE A 30 4.14 4.77 -21.29
CA ILE A 30 5.30 4.27 -20.53
C ILE A 30 5.57 5.12 -19.28
N MET A 31 5.54 6.45 -19.41
CA MET A 31 5.72 7.37 -18.28
C MET A 31 4.63 7.22 -17.21
N GLN A 32 3.38 6.99 -17.61
CA GLN A 32 2.28 6.77 -16.67
C GLN A 32 2.39 5.42 -15.97
N ARG A 33 2.80 4.37 -16.70
CA ARG A 33 3.08 3.04 -16.11
C ARG A 33 4.18 3.11 -15.05
N ILE A 34 5.27 3.82 -15.35
CA ILE A 34 6.36 4.03 -14.39
C ILE A 34 5.86 4.81 -13.18
N GLY A 35 5.08 5.89 -13.39
CA GLY A 35 4.51 6.69 -12.31
C GLY A 35 3.56 5.88 -11.41
N VAL A 36 2.72 5.04 -11.99
CA VAL A 36 1.85 4.11 -11.25
C VAL A 36 2.69 3.14 -10.42
N LEU A 37 3.69 2.49 -11.02
CA LEU A 37 4.55 1.53 -10.32
C LEU A 37 5.32 2.19 -9.16
N MET A 38 5.89 3.37 -9.38
CA MET A 38 6.57 4.15 -8.33
C MET A 38 5.62 4.55 -7.21
N SER A 39 4.39 4.93 -7.52
CA SER A 39 3.38 5.29 -6.51
C SER A 39 3.07 4.10 -5.60
N PHE A 40 2.89 2.90 -6.18
CA PHE A 40 2.70 1.68 -5.40
C PHE A 40 3.90 1.37 -4.50
N LEU A 41 5.13 1.42 -5.03
CA LEU A 41 6.35 1.15 -4.25
C LEU A 41 6.47 2.11 -3.06
N ILE A 42 6.30 3.42 -3.30
CA ILE A 42 6.39 4.44 -2.26
C ILE A 42 5.28 4.25 -1.23
N THR A 43 4.04 4.01 -1.67
CA THR A 43 2.92 3.76 -0.76
C THR A 43 3.16 2.54 0.13
N THR A 44 3.68 1.43 -0.41
CA THR A 44 4.02 0.24 0.38
C THR A 44 5.05 0.55 1.46
N ILE A 45 6.13 1.24 1.11
CA ILE A 45 7.17 1.65 2.08
C ILE A 45 6.57 2.55 3.17
N ILE A 46 5.72 3.51 2.79
CA ILE A 46 5.05 4.38 3.75
C ILE A 46 4.14 3.58 4.69
N ILE A 47 3.36 2.62 4.16
CA ILE A 47 2.51 1.75 4.99
C ILE A 47 3.35 0.98 6.00
N GLU A 48 4.44 0.34 5.57
CA GLU A 48 5.33 -0.41 6.46
C GLU A 48 5.92 0.49 7.55
N CYS A 49 6.40 1.69 7.20
CA CYS A 49 6.87 2.67 8.17
C CYS A 49 5.76 3.11 9.14
N CYS A 50 4.56 3.43 8.65
CA CYS A 50 3.43 3.84 9.48
C CYS A 50 3.00 2.73 10.44
N ILE A 51 2.94 1.48 9.97
CA ILE A 51 2.57 0.35 10.83
C ILE A 51 3.67 0.12 11.87
N TYR A 52 4.94 0.08 11.47
CA TYR A 52 6.05 -0.20 12.40
C TYR A 52 6.19 0.88 13.48
N TYR A 53 6.38 2.13 13.05
CA TYR A 53 6.61 3.24 13.98
C TYR A 53 5.32 3.72 14.64
N GLY A 54 4.22 3.82 13.88
CA GLY A 54 2.94 4.30 14.41
C GLY A 54 2.33 3.34 15.43
N THR A 55 2.43 2.03 15.21
CA THR A 55 2.01 1.05 16.21
C THR A 55 2.89 1.11 17.45
N SER A 56 4.21 1.18 17.28
CA SER A 56 5.13 1.27 18.43
C SER A 56 4.81 2.49 19.29
N PHE A 57 4.64 3.66 18.68
CA PHE A 57 4.30 4.91 19.36
C PHE A 57 2.98 4.82 20.15
N LEU A 58 1.95 4.22 19.56
CA LEU A 58 0.64 4.09 20.21
C LEU A 58 0.58 3.02 21.29
N THR A 59 1.46 2.02 21.24
CA THR A 59 1.43 0.87 22.16
C THR A 59 2.43 0.96 23.30
N GLU A 60 3.39 1.87 23.25
CA GLU A 60 4.45 2.05 24.27
C GLU A 60 3.90 2.33 25.68
N HIS A 61 2.74 2.98 25.78
CA HIS A 61 2.13 3.38 27.05
C HIS A 61 1.10 2.38 27.58
N ILE A 62 0.91 1.23 26.91
CA ILE A 62 -0.21 0.32 27.14
C ILE A 62 0.32 -1.05 27.58
N GLN A 63 0.03 -1.43 28.81
CA GLN A 63 0.47 -2.72 29.38
C GLN A 63 -0.56 -3.85 29.18
N ASN A 64 -1.81 -3.54 28.85
CA ASN A 64 -2.86 -4.55 28.67
C ASN A 64 -2.75 -5.22 27.28
N GLY A 65 -2.39 -6.51 27.25
CA GLY A 65 -2.17 -7.25 26.02
C GLY A 65 -3.39 -7.35 25.09
N PHE A 66 -4.61 -7.39 25.65
CA PHE A 66 -5.84 -7.43 24.83
C PHE A 66 -6.10 -6.08 24.13
N LEU A 67 -5.92 -4.98 24.87
CA LEU A 67 -6.06 -3.63 24.33
C LEU A 67 -4.99 -3.35 23.26
N LEU A 68 -3.78 -3.83 23.48
CA LEU A 68 -2.64 -3.69 22.57
C LEU A 68 -2.88 -4.42 21.24
N TRP A 69 -3.52 -5.60 21.29
CA TRP A 69 -3.92 -6.32 20.08
C TRP A 69 -5.01 -5.56 19.30
N ILE A 70 -6.03 -5.03 19.98
CA ILE A 70 -7.09 -4.24 19.34
C ILE A 70 -6.49 -3.01 18.64
N ILE A 71 -5.62 -2.27 19.32
CA ILE A 71 -5.00 -1.05 18.77
C ILE A 71 -4.17 -1.39 17.54
N ARG A 72 -3.38 -2.47 17.57
CA ARG A 72 -2.62 -2.95 16.41
C ARG A 72 -3.51 -3.19 15.20
N VAL A 73 -4.61 -3.92 15.38
CA VAL A 73 -5.55 -4.23 14.29
C VAL A 73 -6.20 -2.94 13.76
N VAL A 74 -6.65 -2.06 14.63
CA VAL A 74 -7.29 -0.79 14.25
C VAL A 74 -6.32 0.11 13.48
N VAL A 75 -5.08 0.24 13.94
CA VAL A 75 -4.04 1.03 13.25
C VAL A 75 -3.79 0.47 11.85
N ILE A 76 -3.63 -0.84 11.69
CA ILE A 76 -3.42 -1.46 10.38
C ILE A 76 -4.59 -1.17 9.44
N ILE A 77 -5.84 -1.32 9.90
CA ILE A 77 -7.03 -1.07 9.07
C ILE A 77 -7.08 0.39 8.63
N ILE A 78 -6.88 1.34 9.56
CA ILE A 78 -6.92 2.77 9.27
C ILE A 78 -5.79 3.17 8.31
N THR A 79 -4.57 2.68 8.55
CA THR A 79 -3.40 2.95 7.69
C THR A 79 -3.63 2.43 6.28
N LEU A 80 -4.13 1.19 6.12
CA LEU A 80 -4.44 0.64 4.81
C LEU A 80 -5.55 1.42 4.10
N TRP A 81 -6.62 1.79 4.81
CA TRP A 81 -7.71 2.56 4.23
C TRP A 81 -7.26 3.93 3.72
N LEU A 82 -6.49 4.67 4.54
CA LEU A 82 -5.88 5.94 4.15
C LEU A 82 -4.94 5.78 2.96
N ALA A 83 -4.11 4.73 2.97
CA ALA A 83 -3.17 4.47 1.89
C ALA A 83 -3.88 4.18 0.57
N VAL A 84 -4.94 3.35 0.58
CA VAL A 84 -5.77 3.09 -0.61
C VAL A 84 -6.43 4.37 -1.12
N PHE A 85 -6.96 5.20 -0.22
CA PHE A 85 -7.58 6.48 -0.59
C PHE A 85 -6.57 7.42 -1.27
N ILE A 86 -5.41 7.62 -0.67
CA ILE A 86 -4.35 8.49 -1.20
C ILE A 86 -3.80 7.93 -2.51
N LEU A 87 -3.54 6.62 -2.56
CA LEU A 87 -3.03 5.97 -3.76
C LEU A 87 -4.02 6.09 -4.91
N ASN A 88 -5.31 5.85 -4.68
CA ASN A 88 -6.34 6.07 -5.69
C ASN A 88 -6.32 7.51 -6.23
N TYR A 89 -6.22 8.50 -5.34
CA TYR A 89 -6.16 9.90 -5.74
C TYR A 89 -4.92 10.19 -6.62
N ILE A 90 -3.75 9.70 -6.23
CA ILE A 90 -2.49 9.84 -6.99
C ILE A 90 -2.60 9.14 -8.33
N LEU A 91 -3.09 7.90 -8.36
CA LEU A 91 -3.25 7.10 -9.58
C LEU A 91 -4.20 7.78 -10.56
N GLN A 92 -5.33 8.31 -10.09
CA GLN A 92 -6.24 9.07 -10.95
C GLN A 92 -5.58 10.31 -11.54
N LYS A 93 -4.75 11.01 -10.76
CA LYS A 93 -4.02 12.20 -11.23
C LYS A 93 -2.95 11.85 -12.27
N ILE A 94 -2.18 10.79 -12.05
CA ILE A 94 -1.11 10.33 -12.97
C ILE A 94 -1.72 9.78 -14.28
N THR A 95 -2.80 9.01 -14.16
CA THR A 95 -3.42 8.32 -15.29
C THR A 95 -4.52 9.13 -15.97
N LYS A 96 -4.77 10.37 -15.53
CA LYS A 96 -5.85 11.23 -16.02
C LYS A 96 -7.23 10.55 -15.97
N GLY A 97 -7.46 9.74 -14.93
CA GLY A 97 -8.72 9.01 -14.72
C GLY A 97 -8.89 7.72 -15.52
N ILE A 98 -7.89 7.29 -16.30
CA ILE A 98 -7.93 6.03 -17.05
C ILE A 98 -7.84 4.81 -16.10
N PHE A 99 -7.14 4.96 -14.99
CA PHE A 99 -6.95 3.85 -14.04
C PHE A 99 -8.20 3.66 -13.15
N PRO A 100 -8.70 2.43 -13.01
CA PRO A 100 -9.86 2.14 -12.18
C PRO A 100 -9.57 2.40 -10.69
N LYS A 101 -10.60 2.79 -9.94
CA LYS A 101 -10.49 2.96 -8.49
C LYS A 101 -10.34 1.60 -7.83
N ILE A 102 -9.33 1.47 -6.98
CA ILE A 102 -9.12 0.31 -6.10
C ILE A 102 -10.19 0.41 -5.01
N THR A 103 -11.10 -0.56 -4.97
CA THR A 103 -12.23 -0.61 -4.00
C THR A 103 -11.93 -1.57 -2.88
#